data_AF-A0A3N5RPJ7-F1
#
_entry.id   AF-A0A3N5RPJ7-F1
#
_cell.length_a   1.000
_cell.length_b   1.000
_cell.length_c   1.000
_cell.angle_alpha   90.00
_cell.angle_beta   90.00
_cell.angle_gamma   90.00
#
_symmetry.space_group_name_H-M   'P 1'
#
loop_
_entity.id
_entity.type
_entity.pdbx_description
1 polymer ?
#
loop_
_entity_poly.entity_id
_entity_poly.type
_entity_poly.pdbx_seq_one_letter_code
_entity_poly.pdbx_strand_id
1 'polypeptide(L)'
;MFEDIEFMKATADQLNIGLVVTNRDDRIIIFNRLAGQMLEIDPMERIGSTIYSCHPKESEPIIRKMIGDIRSGVLDHFEGWLNFRGRLLYEYICPIRDRSGNFLGLTEELHDRAELSNYLKADGKWAEPHISGIGHRSPRPPEF
;
A
#
# COMPACT_ATOMS: atom_id res chain seq x y z
N MET A 1 -24.05 5.56 13.48
CA MET A 1 -22.77 4.97 13.94
C MET A 1 -22.31 3.79 13.11
N PHE A 2 -23.19 2.92 12.56
CA PHE A 2 -22.80 1.90 11.57
C PHE A 2 -22.88 2.37 10.10
N GLU A 3 -23.68 3.41 9.81
CA GLU A 3 -23.77 4.00 8.46
C GLU A 3 -22.46 4.64 7.99
N ASP A 4 -21.68 5.23 8.90
CA ASP A 4 -20.46 5.96 8.54
C ASP A 4 -19.36 5.03 8.01
N ILE A 5 -19.23 3.81 8.54
CA ILE A 5 -18.17 2.87 8.12
C ILE A 5 -18.48 2.31 6.74
N GLU A 6 -19.72 1.89 6.49
CA GLU A 6 -20.11 1.37 5.18
C GLU A 6 -20.07 2.46 4.11
N PHE A 7 -20.46 3.70 4.45
CA PHE A 7 -20.29 4.84 3.57
C PHE A 7 -18.81 5.11 3.23
N MET A 8 -17.91 5.03 4.21
CA MET A 8 -16.48 5.23 3.99
C MET A 8 -15.86 4.13 3.13
N LYS A 9 -16.26 2.86 3.32
CA LYS A 9 -15.84 1.75 2.44
C LYS A 9 -16.33 1.96 1.01
N ALA A 10 -17.61 2.28 0.85
CA ALA A 10 -18.20 2.57 -0.46
C ALA A 10 -17.48 3.75 -1.14
N THR A 11 -17.14 4.79 -0.38
CA THR A 11 -16.36 5.94 -0.88
C THR A 11 -14.97 5.50 -1.32
N ALA A 12 -14.27 4.70 -0.52
CA ALA A 12 -12.95 4.17 -0.85
C ALA A 12 -12.95 3.36 -2.16
N ASP A 13 -14.01 2.60 -2.45
CA ASP A 13 -14.17 1.83 -3.68
C ASP A 13 -14.44 2.68 -4.94
N GLN A 14 -14.87 3.93 -4.77
CA GLN A 14 -15.08 4.88 -5.87
C GLN A 14 -13.83 5.72 -6.18
N LEU A 15 -12.80 5.67 -5.33
CA LEU A 15 -11.56 6.41 -5.58
C LEU A 15 -10.84 5.83 -6.80
N ASN A 16 -10.31 6.71 -7.66
CA ASN A 16 -9.40 6.33 -8.73
C ASN A 16 -7.95 6.17 -8.24
N ILE A 17 -7.79 5.62 -7.04
CA ILE A 17 -6.52 5.33 -6.37
C ILE A 17 -6.68 3.96 -5.71
N GLY A 18 -5.70 3.07 -5.85
CA GLY A 18 -5.69 1.84 -5.06
C GLY A 18 -5.41 2.19 -3.60
N LEU A 19 -6.29 1.79 -2.68
CA LEU A 19 -6.18 2.16 -1.28
C LEU A 19 -6.14 0.91 -0.40
N VAL A 20 -5.10 0.79 0.41
CA VAL A 20 -4.98 -0.16 1.51
C VAL A 20 -4.82 0.62 2.80
N VAL A 21 -5.57 0.25 3.84
CA VAL A 21 -5.50 0.90 5.16
C VAL A 21 -5.29 -0.14 6.23
N THR A 22 -4.33 0.11 7.12
CA THR A 22 -4.10 -0.73 8.31
C THR A 22 -4.54 -0.04 9.58
N ASN A 23 -4.82 -0.82 10.62
CA ASN A 23 -4.97 -0.32 11.98
C ASN A 23 -3.62 -0.33 12.73
N ARG A 24 -3.65 0.03 14.02
CA ARG A 24 -2.46 0.08 14.88
C ARG A 24 -1.72 -1.25 15.07
N ASP A 25 -2.40 -2.37 14.80
CA ASP A 25 -1.87 -3.72 14.91
C ASP A 25 -1.37 -4.25 13.55
N ASP A 26 -1.19 -3.35 12.57
CA ASP A 26 -0.74 -3.64 11.20
C ASP A 26 -1.70 -4.56 10.42
N ARG A 27 -2.99 -4.57 10.81
CA ARG A 27 -4.03 -5.37 10.16
C ARG A 27 -4.79 -4.56 9.15
N ILE A 28 -5.05 -5.14 7.99
CA ILE A 28 -5.76 -4.49 6.89
C ILE A 28 -7.24 -4.32 7.28
N ILE A 29 -7.75 -3.10 7.23
CA ILE A 29 -9.15 -2.75 7.53
C ILE A 29 -9.90 -2.22 6.31
N ILE A 30 -9.18 -1.68 5.32
CA ILE A 30 -9.70 -1.33 4.01
C ILE A 30 -8.71 -1.85 2.98
N PHE A 31 -9.24 -2.50 1.96
CA PHE A 31 -8.52 -2.86 0.75
C PHE A 31 -9.54 -2.62 -0.35
N ASN A 32 -9.38 -1.55 -1.13
CA ASN A 32 -10.42 -1.17 -2.08
C ASN A 32 -10.33 -1.99 -3.38
N ARG A 33 -11.40 -1.94 -4.16
CA ARG A 33 -11.53 -2.63 -5.44
C ARG A 33 -10.35 -2.36 -6.38
N LEU A 34 -9.90 -1.10 -6.49
CA LEU A 34 -8.85 -0.73 -7.44
C LEU A 34 -7.47 -1.27 -7.02
N ALA A 35 -7.15 -1.25 -5.72
CA ALA A 35 -5.95 -1.92 -5.22
C ALA A 35 -5.99 -3.42 -5.55
N GLY A 36 -7.15 -4.07 -5.39
CA GLY A 36 -7.30 -5.50 -5.66
C GLY A 36 -7.05 -5.82 -7.13
N GLN A 37 -7.53 -4.94 -8.02
CA GLN A 37 -7.24 -5.01 -9.45
C GLN A 37 -5.76 -4.73 -9.79
N MET A 38 -5.11 -3.82 -9.08
CA MET A 38 -3.68 -3.49 -9.28
C MET A 38 -2.75 -4.62 -8.83
N LEU A 39 -3.11 -5.29 -7.74
CA LEU A 39 -2.32 -6.34 -7.10
C LEU A 39 -2.82 -7.75 -7.43
N GLU A 40 -3.82 -7.90 -8.31
CA GLU A 40 -4.41 -9.20 -8.67
C GLU A 40 -4.79 -10.06 -7.46
N ILE A 41 -5.37 -9.43 -6.43
CA ILE A 41 -5.78 -10.05 -5.16
C ILE A 41 -7.24 -9.70 -4.92
N ASP A 42 -8.05 -10.68 -4.51
CA ASP A 42 -9.39 -10.39 -3.98
C ASP A 42 -9.23 -9.64 -2.64
N PRO A 43 -9.70 -8.37 -2.53
CA PRO A 43 -9.57 -7.61 -1.29
C PRO A 43 -10.13 -8.34 -0.07
N MET A 44 -11.21 -9.11 -0.23
CA MET A 44 -11.86 -9.82 0.87
C MET A 44 -10.99 -10.91 1.48
N GLU A 45 -10.04 -11.49 0.71
CA GLU A 45 -9.09 -12.47 1.22
C GLU A 45 -8.05 -11.87 2.16
N ARG A 46 -7.87 -10.54 2.14
CA ARG A 46 -6.82 -9.85 2.90
C ARG A 46 -7.34 -9.02 4.07
N ILE A 47 -8.62 -8.67 4.11
CA ILE A 47 -9.21 -7.94 5.24
C ILE A 47 -8.98 -8.72 6.55
N GLY A 48 -8.45 -8.04 7.57
CA GLY A 48 -8.13 -8.59 8.89
C GLY A 48 -6.74 -9.22 9.01
N SER A 49 -6.12 -9.58 7.88
CA SER A 49 -4.77 -10.15 7.87
C SER A 49 -3.69 -9.09 8.12
N THR A 50 -2.52 -9.53 8.55
CA THR A 50 -1.36 -8.63 8.71
C THR A 50 -0.83 -8.20 7.35
N ILE A 51 -0.43 -6.93 7.23
CA ILE A 51 0.22 -6.40 6.02
C ILE A 51 1.53 -7.16 5.70
N TYR A 52 2.19 -7.73 6.70
CA TYR A 52 3.41 -8.53 6.51
C TYR A 52 3.17 -9.75 5.61
N SER A 53 1.97 -10.34 5.67
CA SER A 53 1.59 -11.49 4.84
C SER A 53 1.38 -11.14 3.36
N CYS A 54 1.26 -9.84 3.04
CA CYS A 54 1.18 -9.36 1.65
C CYS A 54 2.53 -9.43 0.91
N HIS A 55 3.63 -9.64 1.65
CA HIS A 55 4.97 -9.70 1.09
C HIS A 55 5.64 -11.07 1.34
N PRO A 56 6.64 -11.44 0.53
CA PRO A 56 7.52 -12.57 0.80
C PRO A 56 8.20 -12.43 2.17
N LYS A 57 8.53 -13.58 2.78
CA LYS A 57 9.09 -13.62 4.15
C LYS A 57 10.43 -12.90 4.25
N GLU A 58 11.20 -12.89 3.17
CA GLU A 58 12.52 -12.26 3.09
C GLU A 58 12.44 -10.74 3.18
N SER A 59 11.32 -10.14 2.77
CA SER A 59 11.10 -8.69 2.83
C SER A 59 10.57 -8.22 4.18
N GLU A 60 10.02 -9.12 5.01
CA GLU A 60 9.34 -8.78 6.26
C GLU A 60 10.18 -7.92 7.22
N PRO A 61 11.49 -8.19 7.45
CA PRO A 61 12.30 -7.35 8.33
C PRO A 61 12.40 -5.89 7.85
N ILE A 62 12.48 -5.70 6.52
CA ILE A 62 12.56 -4.36 5.91
C ILE A 62 11.23 -3.64 6.05
N ILE A 63 10.11 -4.33 5.79
CA ILE A 63 8.76 -3.77 5.96
C ILE A 63 8.51 -3.39 7.42
N ARG A 64 8.86 -4.25 8.38
CA ARG A 64 8.74 -3.95 9.82
C ARG A 64 9.54 -2.71 10.21
N LYS A 65 10.76 -2.57 9.69
CA LYS A 65 11.58 -1.38 9.94
C LYS A 65 10.91 -0.13 9.37
N MET A 66 10.47 -0.15 8.10
CA MET A 66 9.81 0.97 7.45
C MET A 66 8.55 1.41 8.22
N ILE A 67 7.69 0.46 8.59
CA ILE A 67 6.49 0.73 9.39
C ILE A 67 6.86 1.30 10.77
N GLY A 68 7.89 0.77 11.41
CA GLY A 68 8.41 1.27 12.69
C GLY A 68 8.94 2.71 12.61
N ASP A 69 9.68 3.03 11.55
CA ASP A 69 10.20 4.38 11.30
C ASP A 69 9.05 5.38 11.05
N ILE A 70 8.03 4.99 10.27
CA ILE A 70 6.81 5.81 10.06
C ILE A 70 6.04 6.01 11.36
N ARG A 71 5.83 4.93 12.12
CA ARG A 71 5.09 4.96 13.37
C ARG A 71 5.74 5.88 14.40
N SER A 72 7.06 5.79 14.55
CA SER A 72 7.86 6.63 15.46
C SER A 72 8.08 8.07 14.97
N GLY A 73 7.80 8.36 13.70
CA GLY A 73 8.04 9.67 13.10
C GLY A 73 9.49 9.92 12.68
N VAL A 74 10.32 8.88 12.62
CA VAL A 74 11.66 8.95 11.99
C VAL A 74 11.51 9.15 10.48
N LEU A 75 10.45 8.60 9.90
CA LEU A 75 10.09 8.75 8.50
C LEU A 75 8.68 9.35 8.40
N ASP A 76 8.50 10.44 7.66
CA ASP A 76 7.17 11.06 7.51
C ASP A 76 6.23 10.21 6.65
N HIS A 77 6.79 9.62 5.59
CA HIS A 77 6.11 8.73 4.65
C HIS A 77 7.16 7.90 3.90
N PHE A 78 6.72 6.80 3.31
CA PHE A 78 7.50 6.06 2.32
C PHE A 78 6.88 6.29 0.94
N GLU A 79 7.70 6.52 -0.07
CA GLU A 79 7.26 6.53 -1.47
C GLU A 79 8.23 5.73 -2.33
N GLY A 80 7.70 5.06 -3.34
CA GLY A 80 8.49 4.17 -4.17
C GLY A 80 7.74 3.70 -5.40
N TRP A 81 8.41 2.84 -6.16
CA TRP A 81 7.80 2.15 -7.28
C TRP A 81 7.77 0.66 -7.00
N LEU A 82 6.63 0.05 -7.25
CA LEU A 82 6.40 -1.38 -7.11
C LEU A 82 6.26 -1.98 -8.50
N ASN A 83 7.11 -2.96 -8.83
CA ASN A 83 6.85 -3.84 -9.95
C ASN A 83 6.04 -5.04 -9.44
N PHE A 84 4.74 -5.05 -9.72
CA PHE A 84 3.87 -6.16 -9.40
C PHE A 84 3.54 -6.94 -10.66
N ARG A 85 4.15 -8.12 -10.83
CA ARG A 85 3.92 -9.02 -11.99
C ARG A 85 4.07 -8.31 -13.36
N GLY A 86 5.00 -7.37 -13.47
CA GLY A 86 5.24 -6.60 -14.69
C GLY A 86 4.42 -5.30 -14.79
N ARG A 87 3.45 -5.07 -13.90
CA ARG A 87 2.76 -3.79 -13.75
C ARG A 87 3.58 -2.86 -12.87
N LEU A 88 3.89 -1.67 -13.37
CA LEU A 88 4.64 -0.66 -12.63
C LEU A 88 3.68 0.29 -11.92
N LEU A 89 3.66 0.21 -10.59
CA LEU A 89 2.83 1.00 -9.70
C LEU A 89 3.70 1.98 -8.92
N TYR A 90 3.18 3.15 -8.62
CA TYR A 90 3.77 4.04 -7.63
C TYR A 90 3.04 3.85 -6.30
N GLU A 91 3.80 3.64 -5.23
CA GLU A 91 3.30 3.43 -3.87
C GLU A 91 3.61 4.65 -2.99
N TYR A 92 2.65 5.08 -2.17
CA TYR A 92 2.82 6.13 -1.18
C TYR A 92 2.19 5.69 0.14
N ILE A 93 2.99 5.59 1.20
CA ILE A 93 2.60 5.08 2.51
C ILE A 93 2.79 6.16 3.56
N CYS A 94 1.73 6.54 4.27
CA CYS A 94 1.81 7.57 5.31
C CYS A 94 1.00 7.20 6.56
N PRO A 95 1.33 7.80 7.73
CA PRO A 95 0.68 7.46 8.98
C PRO A 95 -0.69 8.13 9.10
N ILE A 96 -1.67 7.38 9.60
CA ILE A 96 -2.90 7.93 10.14
C ILE A 96 -2.64 8.30 11.59
N ARG A 97 -2.89 9.56 11.95
CA ARG A 97 -2.74 10.06 13.32
C ARG A 97 -4.02 10.71 13.82
N ASP A 98 -4.30 10.58 15.11
CA ASP A 98 -5.36 11.36 15.74
C ASP A 98 -4.93 12.83 15.93
N ARG A 99 -5.84 13.67 16.46
CA ARG A 99 -5.58 15.09 16.70
C ARG A 99 -4.47 15.36 17.72
N SER A 100 -4.14 14.37 18.55
CA SER A 100 -3.06 14.43 19.53
C SER A 100 -1.74 13.90 18.97
N GLY A 101 -1.71 13.48 17.70
CA GLY A 101 -0.54 12.93 17.02
C GLY A 101 -0.32 11.42 17.24
N ASN A 102 -1.23 10.74 17.95
CA ASN A 102 -1.08 9.31 18.22
C ASN A 102 -1.30 8.51 16.93
N PHE A 103 -0.43 7.53 16.70
CA PHE A 103 -0.52 6.64 15.55
C PHE A 103 -1.75 5.72 15.62
N LEU A 104 -2.55 5.70 14.56
CA LEU A 104 -3.75 4.89 14.42
C LEU A 104 -3.60 3.75 13.40
N GLY A 105 -2.65 3.87 12.47
CA GLY A 105 -2.47 2.94 11.35
C GLY A 105 -1.74 3.59 10.18
N LEU A 106 -1.76 2.94 9.02
CA LEU A 106 -1.18 3.44 7.78
C LEU A 106 -2.23 3.54 6.68
N THR A 107 -2.06 4.48 5.77
CA THR A 107 -2.63 4.41 4.43
C THR A 107 -1.51 4.07 3.44
N GLU A 108 -1.78 3.16 2.53
CA GLU A 108 -0.99 2.90 1.33
C GLU A 108 -1.85 3.25 0.11
N GLU A 109 -1.33 4.13 -0.71
CA GLU A 109 -1.89 4.49 -2.01
C GLU A 109 -1.10 3.82 -3.12
N LEU A 110 -1.81 3.23 -4.08
CA LEU A 110 -1.27 2.67 -5.31
C LEU A 110 -1.80 3.47 -6.49
N HIS A 111 -0.86 3.95 -7.30
CA HIS A 111 -1.14 4.72 -8.49
C HIS A 111 -0.61 3.97 -9.71
N ASP A 112 -1.48 3.68 -10.67
CA ASP A 112 -1.02 3.24 -11.97
C ASP A 112 -0.44 4.43 -12.72
N ARG A 113 0.88 4.51 -12.74
CA ARG A 113 1.64 5.59 -13.40
C ARG A 113 2.42 5.08 -14.60
N ALA A 114 1.98 3.97 -15.22
CA ALA A 114 2.64 3.39 -16.38
C ALA A 114 2.80 4.41 -17.52
N GLU A 115 1.74 5.16 -17.84
CA GLU A 115 1.78 6.19 -18.89
C GLU A 115 2.75 7.33 -18.55
N LEU A 116 2.73 7.83 -17.31
CA LEU A 116 3.66 8.88 -16.86
C LEU A 116 5.11 8.39 -16.90
N SER A 117 5.38 7.16 -16.45
CA SER A 117 6.70 6.53 -16.57
C SER A 117 7.13 6.47 -18.03
N ASN A 118 6.26 6.02 -18.94
CA ASN A 118 6.57 5.93 -20.36
C ASN A 118 6.85 7.31 -20.98
N TYR A 119 6.06 8.31 -20.62
CA TYR A 119 6.28 9.70 -21.04
C TYR A 119 7.62 10.24 -20.56
N LEU A 120 7.94 10.11 -19.26
CA LEU A 120 9.20 10.58 -18.69
C LEU A 120 10.42 9.86 -19.29
N LYS A 121 10.29 8.57 -19.61
CA LYS A 121 11.32 7.81 -20.33
C LYS A 121 11.53 8.34 -21.74
N ALA A 122 10.44 8.60 -22.47
CA ALA A 122 10.49 9.17 -23.82
C ALA A 122 11.09 10.59 -23.83
N ASP A 123 10.81 11.39 -22.80
CA ASP A 123 11.31 12.76 -22.63
C ASP A 123 12.73 12.82 -22.04
N GLY A 124 13.37 11.68 -21.76
CA GLY A 124 14.72 11.60 -21.19
C GLY A 124 14.86 12.12 -19.75
N LYS A 125 13.74 12.43 -19.09
CA LYS A 125 13.66 12.93 -17.72
C LYS A 125 13.42 11.83 -16.69
N TRP A 126 13.36 10.58 -17.12
CA TRP A 126 13.24 9.45 -16.22
C TRP A 126 14.51 9.28 -15.39
N ALA A 127 14.43 9.62 -14.11
CA ALA A 127 15.36 9.16 -13.10
C ALA A 127 14.77 7.89 -12.49
N GLU A 128 15.45 6.75 -12.64
CA GLU A 128 14.97 5.48 -12.10
C GLU A 128 15.11 5.48 -10.57
N PRO A 129 14.00 5.53 -9.83
CA PRO A 129 14.04 5.49 -8.37
C PRO A 129 14.16 4.04 -7.90
N HIS A 130 14.19 3.82 -6.58
CA HIS A 130 14.13 2.46 -6.06
C HIS A 130 12.84 1.74 -6.52
N ILE A 131 13.00 0.56 -7.12
CA ILE A 131 11.89 -0.29 -7.55
C ILE A 131 11.86 -1.55 -6.67
N SER A 132 10.77 -1.73 -5.93
CA SER A 132 10.46 -2.93 -5.15
C SER A 132 9.77 -3.99 -6.03
N GLY A 133 9.71 -5.25 -5.57
CA GLY A 133 8.94 -6.31 -6.25
C GLY A 133 9.60 -6.95 -7.48
N ILE A 134 10.86 -6.64 -7.82
CA ILE A 134 11.56 -7.26 -8.95
C ILE A 134 11.76 -8.77 -8.72
N GLY A 135 11.28 -9.58 -9.67
CA GLY A 135 11.29 -11.05 -9.64
C GLY A 135 9.90 -11.66 -9.37
N HIS A 136 9.72 -12.96 -9.61
CA HIS A 136 8.45 -13.65 -9.29
C HIS A 136 8.34 -13.86 -7.78
N ARG A 137 7.90 -12.81 -7.07
CA ARG A 137 7.73 -12.80 -5.62
C ARG A 137 6.26 -12.65 -5.29
N SER A 138 5.62 -13.75 -4.92
CA SER A 138 4.19 -13.77 -4.58
C SER A 138 3.95 -13.40 -3.11
N PRO A 139 2.80 -12.78 -2.79
CA PRO A 139 2.31 -12.67 -1.42
C PRO A 139 2.23 -14.04 -0.75
N ARG A 140 2.38 -14.07 0.59
CA ARG A 140 2.14 -15.27 1.39
C ARG A 140 0.64 -15.49 1.61
N PRO A 141 0.20 -16.67 2.07
CA PRO A 141 -1.16 -16.83 2.59
C PRO A 141 -1.47 -15.80 3.68
N PRO A 142 -2.71 -15.29 3.77
CA PRO A 142 -3.12 -14.35 4.82
C PRO A 142 -2.85 -14.91 6.22
N GLU A 143 -2.33 -14.06 7.11
CA GLU A 143 -2.11 -14.36 8.53
C GLU A 143 -3.03 -13.47 9.37
N PHE A 144 -3.97 -14.07 10.11
CA PHE A 144 -5.00 -13.37 10.91
C PHE A 144 -4.67 -13.40 12.40
#